data_AF-A0A2G9PCZ1-F1
#
_entry.id   AF-A0A2G9PCZ1-F1
#
_cell.length_a   1.000
_cell.length_b   1.000
_cell.length_c   1.000
_cell.angle_alpha   90.00
_cell.angle_beta   90.00
_cell.angle_gamma   90.00
#
_symmetry.space_group_name_H-M   'P 1'
#
loop_
_entity.id
_entity.type
_entity.pdbx_description
1 polymer ?
#
loop_
_entity_poly.entity_id
_entity_poly.type
_entity_poly.pdbx_seq_one_letter_code
_entity_poly.pdbx_strand_id
1 'polypeptide(L)'
;MSMELADYQTSEWSPLPVVIIGNGPSGICLSYLLSGYTPYVKEGADLEYLSEGLEGRSNSPAALLFDTLLRPDTDFLGDVESVLGWTLEPERAIPHLVLGRGPPGGAWNAIEGSMITLSRGDWMGLPDLSFKDWMRMKRRNLRNDRSTAGDILNYYQYYVRNKRLQDNFVSGAVVTSIVKLNRSEENVPEKDDLWEKPKLNTDRPEDKSIFQVSGFIENNSGIKQNFCVYAKNVVLATGTYDSPLRLGIQGEDLPFVYHQISALEEAVKTKKVHHDSDPVLIVGAGLTAADAILLAHHYNIPVIHAFRRRVNDPALIFNQLPQVMYPEYH
;
A
#
# COMPACT_ATOMS: atom_id res chain seq x y z
N MET A 1 -17.01 -15.82 -10.50
CA MET A 1 -17.68 -14.92 -11.45
C MET A 1 -17.03 -13.57 -11.25
N SER A 2 -16.12 -13.18 -12.13
CA SER A 2 -15.42 -11.89 -12.02
C SER A 2 -16.44 -10.78 -12.29
N MET A 3 -16.67 -9.89 -11.33
CA MET A 3 -17.54 -8.73 -11.55
C MET A 3 -16.99 -7.89 -12.70
N GLU A 4 -17.82 -7.64 -13.70
CA GLU A 4 -17.47 -6.82 -14.86
C GLU A 4 -17.87 -5.36 -14.58
N LEU A 5 -17.19 -4.42 -15.22
CA LEU A 5 -17.42 -2.96 -15.15
C LEU A 5 -18.88 -2.51 -15.20
N ALA A 6 -19.75 -3.28 -15.86
CA ALA A 6 -21.17 -3.00 -15.97
C ALA A 6 -21.89 -2.98 -14.60
N ASP A 7 -21.33 -3.65 -13.59
CA ASP A 7 -21.91 -3.74 -12.24
C ASP A 7 -21.65 -2.48 -11.38
N TYR A 8 -20.80 -1.56 -11.84
CA TYR A 8 -20.32 -0.42 -11.03
C TYR A 8 -20.71 0.95 -11.57
N GLN A 9 -21.61 1.05 -12.55
CA GLN A 9 -22.17 2.34 -12.95
C GLN A 9 -23.12 2.85 -11.87
N THR A 10 -22.58 3.59 -10.91
CA THR A 10 -23.41 4.35 -9.98
C THR A 10 -23.85 5.66 -10.61
N SER A 11 -24.97 6.19 -10.12
CA SER A 11 -25.43 7.53 -10.46
C SER A 11 -25.18 8.47 -9.29
N GLU A 12 -25.20 9.78 -9.55
CA GLU A 12 -25.21 10.81 -8.50
C GLU A 12 -26.33 10.59 -7.47
N TRP A 13 -27.40 9.90 -7.87
CA TRP A 13 -28.57 9.63 -7.02
C TRP A 13 -28.41 8.36 -6.17
N SER A 14 -27.42 7.52 -6.45
CA SER A 14 -27.07 6.33 -5.67
C SER A 14 -25.55 6.18 -5.56
N PRO A 15 -24.86 7.12 -4.89
CA PRO A 15 -23.41 7.06 -4.74
C PRO A 15 -23.01 5.94 -3.79
N LEU A 16 -21.87 5.30 -4.07
CA LEU A 16 -21.24 4.37 -3.13
C LEU A 16 -20.88 5.10 -1.82
N PRO A 17 -20.99 4.45 -0.66
CA PRO A 17 -20.50 5.04 0.59
C PRO A 17 -19.01 5.40 0.53
N VAL A 18 -18.16 4.51 -0.02
CA VAL A 18 -16.71 4.70 -0.08
C VAL A 18 -16.13 4.16 -1.41
N VAL A 19 -15.26 4.95 -2.04
CA VAL A 19 -14.34 4.49 -3.09
C VAL A 19 -12.90 4.62 -2.59
N ILE A 20 -12.13 3.55 -2.67
CA ILE A 20 -10.72 3.48 -2.30
C ILE A 20 -9.89 3.43 -3.59
N ILE A 21 -8.95 4.35 -3.73
CA ILE A 21 -8.05 4.43 -4.89
C ILE A 21 -6.68 3.92 -4.47
N GLY A 22 -6.33 2.74 -4.95
CA GLY A 22 -5.12 2.00 -4.61
C GLY A 22 -5.46 0.67 -3.92
N ASN A 23 -4.95 -0.43 -4.48
CA ASN A 23 -5.15 -1.79 -3.97
C ASN A 23 -3.86 -2.39 -3.37
N GLY A 24 -2.99 -1.52 -2.84
CA GLY A 24 -1.85 -1.92 -2.01
C GLY A 24 -2.27 -2.26 -0.58
N PRO A 25 -1.29 -2.50 0.32
CA PRO A 25 -1.56 -2.92 1.70
C PRO A 25 -2.51 -1.96 2.44
N SER A 26 -2.36 -0.65 2.28
CA SER A 26 -3.25 0.34 2.91
C SER A 26 -4.71 0.21 2.43
N GLY A 27 -4.92 0.03 1.12
CA GLY A 27 -6.26 -0.14 0.54
C GLY A 27 -6.87 -1.49 0.92
N ILE A 28 -6.06 -2.56 1.00
CA ILE A 28 -6.50 -3.89 1.44
C ILE A 28 -6.91 -3.86 2.92
N CYS A 29 -6.10 -3.28 3.80
CA CYS A 29 -6.43 -3.13 5.22
C CYS A 29 -7.75 -2.37 5.41
N LEU A 30 -7.93 -1.25 4.69
CA LEU A 30 -9.16 -0.48 4.80
C LEU A 30 -10.37 -1.27 4.30
N SER A 31 -10.25 -1.96 3.16
CA SER A 31 -11.33 -2.82 2.64
C SER A 31 -11.71 -3.93 3.61
N TYR A 32 -10.73 -4.53 4.29
CA TYR A 32 -10.97 -5.51 5.33
C TYR A 32 -11.81 -4.93 6.48
N LEU A 33 -11.43 -3.76 7.02
CA LEU A 33 -12.20 -3.08 8.07
C LEU A 33 -13.62 -2.72 7.61
N LEU A 34 -13.75 -2.11 6.42
CA LEU A 34 -15.05 -1.74 5.85
C LEU A 34 -15.94 -2.95 5.51
N SER A 35 -15.38 -4.15 5.38
CA SER A 35 -16.16 -5.38 5.19
C SER A 35 -16.79 -5.92 6.48
N GLY A 36 -16.67 -5.18 7.59
CA GLY A 36 -17.26 -5.54 8.88
C GLY A 36 -16.30 -6.30 9.80
N TYR A 37 -15.02 -6.42 9.48
CA TYR A 37 -14.05 -7.01 10.40
C TYR A 37 -13.66 -6.01 11.49
N THR A 38 -14.19 -6.22 12.68
CA THR A 38 -13.97 -5.34 13.84
C THR A 38 -12.88 -5.93 14.75
N PRO A 39 -11.83 -5.16 15.08
CA PRO A 39 -10.84 -5.59 16.05
C PRO A 39 -11.41 -5.54 17.48
N TYR A 40 -11.01 -6.49 18.30
CA TYR A 40 -11.24 -6.46 19.75
C TYR A 40 -9.95 -6.81 20.49
N VAL A 41 -9.78 -6.31 21.71
CA VAL A 41 -8.64 -6.66 22.56
C VAL A 41 -8.92 -8.02 23.19
N LYS A 42 -8.00 -8.98 23.03
CA LYS A 42 -8.11 -10.32 23.63
C LYS A 42 -8.13 -10.23 25.16
N GLU A 43 -8.84 -11.17 25.79
CA GLU A 43 -8.85 -11.28 27.25
C GLU A 43 -7.43 -11.45 27.81
N GLY A 44 -7.14 -10.76 28.91
CA GLY A 44 -5.84 -10.80 29.59
C GLY A 44 -4.81 -9.79 29.09
N ALA A 45 -5.11 -8.99 28.07
CA ALA A 45 -4.25 -7.87 27.67
C ALA A 45 -4.44 -6.65 28.59
N ASP A 46 -3.35 -6.08 29.07
CA ASP A 46 -3.35 -4.86 29.86
C ASP A 46 -3.31 -3.64 28.94
N LEU A 47 -4.49 -3.09 28.64
CA LEU A 47 -4.62 -1.97 27.71
C LEU A 47 -4.03 -0.67 28.28
N GLU A 48 -4.04 -0.51 29.61
CA GLU A 48 -3.44 0.65 30.26
C GLU A 48 -1.94 0.65 30.00
N TYR A 49 -1.26 -0.45 30.34
CA TYR A 49 0.17 -0.64 30.07
C TYR A 49 0.52 -0.49 28.58
N LEU A 50 -0.25 -1.12 27.68
CA LEU A 50 0.01 -1.08 26.23
C LEU A 50 -0.26 0.30 25.61
N SER A 51 -0.94 1.19 26.32
CA SER A 51 -1.19 2.57 25.89
C SER A 51 -0.21 3.58 26.49
N GLU A 52 0.66 3.15 27.41
CA GLU A 52 1.68 4.01 28.00
C GLU A 52 2.82 4.25 27.00
N GLY A 53 3.30 5.50 26.94
CA GLY A 53 4.52 5.84 26.20
C GLY A 53 4.45 5.53 24.71
N LEU A 54 3.27 5.66 24.08
CA LEU A 54 3.11 5.46 22.64
C LEU A 54 4.03 6.39 21.85
N GLU A 55 5.13 5.83 21.34
CA GLU A 55 6.08 6.50 20.47
C GLU A 55 6.15 5.74 19.14
N GLY A 56 6.47 6.46 18.06
CA GLY A 56 6.59 5.83 16.75
C GLY A 56 6.63 6.84 15.61
N ARG A 57 6.39 6.35 14.39
CA ARG A 57 6.53 7.14 13.15
C ARG A 57 5.25 7.87 12.74
N SER A 58 4.19 7.76 13.53
CA SER A 58 2.89 8.38 13.27
C SER A 58 2.60 9.46 14.30
N ASN A 59 2.01 10.57 13.87
CA ASN A 59 1.51 11.61 14.78
C ASN A 59 0.10 11.32 15.29
N SER A 60 -0.51 10.20 14.88
CA SER A 60 -1.85 9.80 15.32
C SER A 60 -1.75 8.83 16.51
N PRO A 61 -2.21 9.22 17.71
CA PRO A 61 -2.19 8.33 18.88
C PRO A 61 -2.98 7.04 18.64
N ALA A 62 -4.06 7.11 17.88
CA ALA A 62 -4.86 5.94 17.53
C ALA A 62 -4.09 4.96 16.63
N ALA A 63 -3.31 5.48 15.67
CA ALA A 63 -2.46 4.63 14.83
C ALA A 63 -1.33 3.99 15.64
N LEU A 64 -0.67 4.77 16.52
CA LEU A 64 0.38 4.25 17.38
C LEU A 64 -0.15 3.16 18.32
N LEU A 65 -1.29 3.41 18.97
CA LEU A 65 -1.95 2.41 19.81
C LEU A 65 -2.28 1.15 19.00
N PHE A 66 -2.84 1.31 17.80
CA PHE A 66 -3.17 0.17 16.95
C PHE A 66 -1.92 -0.65 16.57
N ASP A 67 -0.80 0.02 16.25
CA ASP A 67 0.47 -0.64 15.95
C ASP A 67 0.98 -1.43 17.18
N THR A 68 0.95 -0.82 18.37
CA THR A 68 1.34 -1.46 19.63
C THR A 68 0.47 -2.67 19.95
N LEU A 69 -0.85 -2.59 19.72
CA LEU A 69 -1.77 -3.71 19.96
C LEU A 69 -1.63 -4.81 18.90
N LEU A 70 -1.37 -4.44 17.65
CA LEU A 70 -1.17 -5.39 16.58
C LEU A 70 0.13 -6.16 16.75
N ARG A 71 1.18 -5.49 17.21
CA ARG A 71 2.52 -6.07 17.42
C ARG A 71 3.18 -5.48 18.67
N PRO A 72 2.86 -6.03 19.85
CA PRO A 72 3.53 -5.64 21.09
C PRO A 72 5.05 -5.86 20.96
N ASP A 73 5.84 -4.96 21.55
CA ASP A 73 7.30 -5.07 21.61
C ASP A 73 8.04 -5.12 20.26
N THR A 74 7.43 -4.58 19.19
CA THR A 74 8.06 -4.51 17.86
C THR A 74 9.46 -3.87 17.94
N ASP A 75 9.62 -2.81 18.74
CA ASP A 75 10.89 -2.08 18.89
C ASP A 75 11.95 -2.87 19.68
N PHE A 76 11.54 -3.84 20.49
CA PHE A 76 12.43 -4.75 21.21
C PHE A 76 12.74 -6.03 20.43
N LEU A 77 12.32 -6.11 19.15
CA LEU A 77 12.44 -7.29 18.29
C LEU A 77 11.77 -8.54 18.87
N GLY A 78 10.79 -8.34 19.77
CA GLY A 78 10.01 -9.41 20.38
C GLY A 78 9.19 -10.19 19.35
N ASP A 79 8.83 -11.43 19.71
CA ASP A 79 7.94 -12.31 18.93
C ASP A 79 6.64 -12.50 19.71
N VAL A 80 6.11 -11.41 20.28
CA VAL A 80 4.85 -11.42 21.03
C VAL A 80 3.70 -11.46 20.04
N GLU A 81 2.73 -12.33 20.29
CA GLU A 81 1.53 -12.41 19.46
C GLU A 81 0.69 -11.13 19.58
N SER A 82 -0.05 -10.82 18.51
CA SER A 82 -1.00 -9.71 18.53
C SER A 82 -2.00 -9.86 19.69
N VAL A 83 -2.21 -8.78 20.44
CA VAL A 83 -3.27 -8.72 21.46
C VAL A 83 -4.64 -8.42 20.84
N LEU A 84 -4.69 -8.15 19.53
CA LEU A 84 -5.95 -8.00 18.81
C LEU A 84 -6.48 -9.36 18.33
N GLY A 85 -7.75 -9.60 18.64
CA GLY A 85 -8.60 -10.54 17.93
C GLY A 85 -9.48 -9.82 16.91
N TRP A 86 -10.12 -10.58 16.04
CA TRP A 86 -10.95 -10.05 14.96
C TRP A 86 -12.26 -10.80 14.86
N THR A 87 -13.36 -10.07 14.76
CA THR A 87 -14.71 -10.61 14.59
C THR A 87 -15.34 -10.03 13.34
N LEU A 88 -15.95 -10.88 12.52
CA LEU A 88 -16.74 -10.42 11.38
C LEU A 88 -18.16 -10.04 11.86
N GLU A 89 -18.52 -8.78 11.65
CA GLU A 89 -19.79 -8.15 12.00
C GLU A 89 -20.44 -7.61 10.71
N PRO A 90 -21.18 -8.45 9.95
CA PRO A 90 -21.72 -8.08 8.64
C PRO A 90 -22.65 -6.86 8.67
N GLU A 91 -23.32 -6.61 9.79
CA GLU A 91 -24.18 -5.45 10.02
C GLU A 91 -23.42 -4.12 10.07
N ARG A 92 -22.10 -4.17 10.30
CA ARG A 92 -21.21 -3.00 10.26
C ARG A 92 -20.52 -2.83 8.92
N ALA A 93 -20.72 -3.75 7.98
CA ALA A 93 -20.12 -3.64 6.67
C ALA A 93 -20.62 -2.39 5.93
N ILE A 94 -19.68 -1.62 5.40
CA ILE A 94 -19.92 -0.43 4.59
C ILE A 94 -19.64 -0.81 3.14
N PRO A 95 -20.64 -0.74 2.23
CA PRO A 95 -20.40 -0.98 0.81
C PRO A 95 -19.29 -0.07 0.26
N HIS A 96 -18.31 -0.68 -0.41
CA HIS A 96 -17.16 0.06 -0.91
C HIS A 96 -16.58 -0.58 -2.17
N LEU A 97 -15.82 0.21 -2.91
CA LEU A 97 -15.13 -0.22 -4.13
C LEU A 97 -13.65 0.16 -4.06
N VAL A 98 -12.77 -0.81 -4.32
CA VAL A 98 -11.32 -0.64 -4.39
C VAL A 98 -10.88 -0.66 -5.85
N LEU A 99 -10.29 0.43 -6.32
CA LEU A 99 -9.78 0.59 -7.67
C LEU A 99 -8.25 0.49 -7.67
N GLY A 100 -7.67 -0.38 -8.49
CA GLY A 100 -6.22 -0.48 -8.62
C GLY A 100 -5.76 -0.88 -10.01
N ARG A 101 -4.56 -0.42 -10.39
CA ARG A 101 -3.98 -0.63 -11.73
C ARG A 101 -3.65 -2.09 -12.03
N GLY A 102 -3.20 -2.83 -11.02
CA GLY A 102 -2.86 -4.25 -11.13
C GLY A 102 -3.76 -5.12 -10.24
N PRO A 103 -3.44 -6.42 -10.08
CA PRO A 103 -4.07 -7.24 -9.06
C PRO A 103 -3.71 -6.75 -7.65
N PRO A 104 -4.44 -7.18 -6.59
CA PRO A 104 -4.16 -6.77 -5.22
C PRO A 104 -2.70 -6.98 -4.83
N GLY A 105 -2.10 -5.96 -4.22
CA GLY A 105 -0.69 -5.92 -3.85
C GLY A 105 -0.01 -4.57 -4.06
N GLY A 106 -0.61 -3.66 -4.85
CA GLY A 106 -0.06 -2.32 -5.07
C GLY A 106 1.34 -2.36 -5.68
N ALA A 107 2.27 -1.58 -5.11
CA ALA A 107 3.65 -1.44 -5.59
C ALA A 107 4.41 -2.77 -5.67
N TRP A 108 4.05 -3.77 -4.84
CA TRP A 108 4.68 -5.10 -4.86
C TRP A 108 4.51 -5.84 -6.19
N ASN A 109 3.56 -5.44 -7.04
CA ASN A 109 3.44 -5.97 -8.41
C ASN A 109 4.58 -5.52 -9.34
N ALA A 110 5.21 -4.39 -9.04
CA ALA A 110 6.25 -3.77 -9.88
C ALA A 110 7.67 -3.98 -9.32
N ILE A 111 7.80 -4.63 -8.16
CA ILE A 111 9.10 -4.95 -7.53
C ILE A 111 9.52 -6.35 -7.99
N GLU A 112 10.80 -6.52 -8.34
CA GLU A 112 11.33 -7.83 -8.72
C GLU A 112 11.08 -8.85 -7.60
N GLY A 113 10.43 -9.95 -7.94
CA GLY A 113 9.96 -10.91 -6.94
C GLY A 113 11.07 -11.58 -6.11
N SER A 114 12.31 -11.54 -6.58
CA SER A 114 13.50 -12.07 -5.89
C SER A 114 14.04 -11.15 -4.80
N MET A 115 13.70 -9.84 -4.83
CA MET A 115 14.16 -8.87 -3.84
C MET A 115 13.68 -9.25 -2.44
N ILE A 116 14.54 -9.05 -1.44
CA ILE A 116 14.28 -9.43 -0.05
C ILE A 116 13.96 -8.18 0.77
N THR A 117 13.06 -8.30 1.74
CA THR A 117 12.76 -7.19 2.65
C THR A 117 13.92 -6.88 3.60
N LEU A 118 14.05 -5.60 3.93
CA LEU A 118 14.96 -5.13 4.97
C LEU A 118 14.44 -5.37 6.37
N SER A 119 13.13 -5.24 6.54
CA SER A 119 12.42 -5.52 7.78
C SER A 119 12.01 -6.98 7.84
N ARG A 120 11.68 -7.47 9.05
CA ARG A 120 11.19 -8.83 9.25
C ARG A 120 10.00 -9.10 8.35
N GLY A 121 10.00 -10.25 7.69
CA GLY A 121 8.91 -10.71 6.84
C GLY A 121 7.58 -10.74 7.57
N ASP A 122 7.63 -11.15 8.84
CA ASP A 122 6.46 -11.19 9.72
C ASP A 122 5.76 -9.85 9.85
N TRP A 123 6.49 -8.72 9.77
CA TRP A 123 5.95 -7.36 9.84
C TRP A 123 5.15 -6.95 8.59
N MET A 124 5.29 -7.70 7.49
CA MET A 124 4.57 -7.43 6.23
C MET A 124 3.14 -8.00 6.24
N GLY A 125 2.76 -8.75 7.28
CA GLY A 125 1.42 -9.31 7.45
C GLY A 125 0.33 -8.26 7.63
N LEU A 126 -0.82 -8.54 7.04
CA LEU A 126 -2.08 -7.79 7.20
C LEU A 126 -2.85 -8.31 8.43
N PRO A 127 -3.84 -7.54 8.94
CA PRO A 127 -4.63 -7.91 10.11
C PRO A 127 -5.27 -9.31 10.03
N ASP A 128 -5.42 -10.01 11.15
CA ASP A 128 -6.17 -11.28 11.23
C ASP A 128 -5.63 -12.47 10.39
N LEU A 129 -4.46 -12.33 9.76
CA LEU A 129 -3.80 -13.44 9.09
C LEU A 129 -2.28 -13.32 9.22
N SER A 130 -1.70 -14.12 10.11
CA SER A 130 -0.25 -14.15 10.32
C SER A 130 0.50 -14.50 9.04
N PHE A 131 1.43 -13.63 8.64
CA PHE A 131 2.32 -13.86 7.51
C PHE A 131 3.23 -15.08 7.75
N LYS A 132 3.75 -15.21 8.98
CA LYS A 132 4.59 -16.31 9.45
C LYS A 132 3.89 -17.66 9.27
N ASP A 133 2.63 -17.74 9.69
CA ASP A 133 1.87 -18.98 9.61
C ASP A 133 1.46 -19.31 8.18
N TRP A 134 1.19 -18.28 7.36
CA TRP A 134 1.00 -18.47 5.93
C TRP A 134 2.26 -19.02 5.24
N MET A 135 3.45 -18.51 5.57
CA MET A 135 4.71 -19.05 5.04
C MET A 135 4.93 -20.52 5.42
N ARG A 136 4.70 -20.86 6.70
CA ARG A 136 4.76 -22.24 7.21
C ARG A 136 3.78 -23.15 6.47
N MET A 137 2.53 -22.71 6.26
CA MET A 137 1.52 -23.44 5.51
C MET A 137 1.96 -23.71 4.06
N LYS A 138 2.67 -22.76 3.44
CA LYS A 138 3.22 -22.90 2.09
C LYS A 138 4.55 -23.68 2.03
N ARG A 139 5.02 -24.22 3.16
CA ARG A 139 6.31 -24.91 3.30
C ARG A 139 7.49 -24.05 2.81
N ARG A 140 7.37 -22.73 2.98
CA ARG A 140 8.43 -21.76 2.71
C ARG A 140 9.03 -21.35 4.04
N ASN A 141 10.36 -21.33 4.12
CA ASN A 141 11.08 -20.87 5.29
C ASN A 141 11.50 -19.41 5.08
N LEU A 142 11.32 -18.58 6.11
CA LEU A 142 11.93 -17.27 6.14
C LEU A 142 13.45 -17.46 6.20
N ARG A 143 14.19 -16.86 5.27
CA ARG A 143 15.65 -16.80 5.36
C ARG A 143 16.00 -15.59 6.22
N ASN A 144 16.66 -15.80 7.35
CA ASN A 144 17.01 -14.72 8.30
C ASN A 144 15.80 -13.85 8.72
N ASP A 145 14.63 -14.46 8.91
CA ASP A 145 13.36 -13.78 9.22
C ASP A 145 12.90 -12.75 8.16
N ARG A 146 13.40 -12.84 6.92
CA ARG A 146 13.04 -11.96 5.80
C ARG A 146 12.19 -12.69 4.75
N SER A 147 11.48 -11.91 3.95
CA SER A 147 10.61 -12.40 2.89
C SER A 147 10.94 -11.78 1.56
N THR A 148 10.65 -12.50 0.48
CA THR A 148 10.80 -11.95 -0.85
C THR A 148 9.60 -11.05 -1.20
N ALA A 149 9.80 -10.08 -2.10
CA ALA A 149 8.72 -9.28 -2.67
C ALA A 149 7.63 -10.16 -3.31
N GLY A 150 8.06 -11.26 -3.95
CA GLY A 150 7.15 -12.25 -4.51
C GLY A 150 6.32 -13.00 -3.44
N ASP A 151 6.90 -13.33 -2.29
CA ASP A 151 6.15 -13.92 -1.17
C ASP A 151 5.08 -12.95 -0.65
N ILE A 152 5.44 -11.67 -0.49
CA ILE A 152 4.54 -10.62 0.00
C ILE A 152 3.38 -10.39 -0.95
N LEU A 153 3.66 -10.29 -2.25
CA LEU A 153 2.63 -10.17 -3.28
C LEU A 153 1.66 -11.36 -3.25
N ASN A 154 2.21 -12.58 -3.19
CA ASN A 154 1.40 -13.80 -3.11
C ASN A 154 0.55 -13.85 -1.84
N TYR A 155 1.10 -13.40 -0.72
CA TYR A 155 0.38 -13.29 0.54
C TYR A 155 -0.77 -12.29 0.45
N TYR A 156 -0.57 -11.09 -0.12
CA TYR A 156 -1.65 -10.10 -0.27
C TYR A 156 -2.77 -10.56 -1.19
N GLN A 157 -2.43 -11.22 -2.31
CA GLN A 157 -3.45 -11.82 -3.17
C GLN A 157 -4.20 -12.97 -2.48
N TYR A 158 -3.47 -13.78 -1.70
CA TYR A 158 -4.08 -14.83 -0.88
C TYR A 158 -5.01 -14.24 0.18
N TYR A 159 -4.57 -13.17 0.86
CA TYR A 159 -5.33 -12.49 1.90
C TYR A 159 -6.69 -12.02 1.39
N VAL A 160 -6.71 -11.29 0.27
CA VAL A 160 -7.94 -10.79 -0.35
C VAL A 160 -8.92 -11.94 -0.65
N ARG A 161 -8.43 -13.06 -1.19
CA ARG A 161 -9.27 -14.24 -1.48
C ARG A 161 -9.73 -14.95 -0.20
N ASN A 162 -8.84 -15.12 0.77
CA ASN A 162 -9.10 -15.85 2.00
C ASN A 162 -10.14 -15.12 2.89
N LYS A 163 -10.04 -13.79 2.97
CA LYS A 163 -10.99 -12.93 3.67
C LYS A 163 -12.22 -12.56 2.83
N ARG A 164 -12.38 -13.18 1.65
CA ARG A 164 -13.53 -13.00 0.73
C ARG A 164 -13.77 -11.54 0.30
N LEU A 165 -12.70 -10.77 0.18
CA LEU A 165 -12.78 -9.34 -0.14
C LEU A 165 -12.81 -9.08 -1.65
N GLN A 166 -12.54 -10.08 -2.49
CA GLN A 166 -12.33 -9.91 -3.94
C GLN A 166 -13.47 -9.22 -4.67
N ASP A 167 -14.70 -9.34 -4.17
CA ASP A 167 -15.89 -8.75 -4.78
C ASP A 167 -15.89 -7.22 -4.63
N ASN A 168 -15.06 -6.65 -3.76
CA ASN A 168 -14.90 -5.20 -3.63
C ASN A 168 -13.77 -4.65 -4.51
N PHE A 169 -13.03 -5.48 -5.26
CA PHE A 169 -11.81 -5.07 -5.98
C PHE A 169 -12.00 -5.10 -7.49
N VAL A 170 -11.66 -3.98 -8.12
CA VAL A 170 -11.55 -3.87 -9.58
C VAL A 170 -10.09 -3.61 -9.94
N SER A 171 -9.48 -4.61 -10.58
CA SER A 171 -8.10 -4.56 -11.09
C SER A 171 -8.07 -4.00 -12.51
N GLY A 172 -6.94 -3.41 -12.92
CA GLY A 172 -6.81 -2.74 -14.22
C GLY A 172 -7.36 -1.30 -14.23
N ALA A 173 -7.90 -0.80 -13.12
CA ALA A 173 -8.52 0.51 -13.04
C ALA A 173 -7.48 1.62 -12.79
N VAL A 174 -7.43 2.59 -13.70
CA VAL A 174 -6.63 3.80 -13.60
C VAL A 174 -7.58 4.99 -13.38
N VAL A 175 -7.60 5.52 -12.16
CA VAL A 175 -8.31 6.77 -11.86
C VAL A 175 -7.51 7.95 -12.41
N THR A 176 -8.19 8.86 -13.08
CA THR A 176 -7.60 10.03 -13.74
C THR A 176 -8.12 11.35 -13.19
N SER A 177 -9.32 11.36 -12.59
CA SER A 177 -9.94 12.58 -12.04
C SER A 177 -10.85 12.26 -10.86
N ILE A 178 -10.87 13.19 -9.90
CA ILE A 178 -11.78 13.20 -8.76
C ILE A 178 -12.33 14.61 -8.65
N VAL A 179 -13.65 14.76 -8.75
CA VAL A 179 -14.32 16.07 -8.70
C VAL A 179 -15.32 16.07 -7.55
N LYS A 180 -15.22 17.05 -6.65
CA LYS A 180 -16.21 17.29 -5.60
C LYS A 180 -17.40 18.04 -6.21
N LEU A 181 -18.59 17.43 -6.17
CA LEU A 181 -19.85 18.00 -6.63
C LEU A 181 -20.64 18.50 -5.42
N ASN A 182 -21.01 19.78 -5.45
CA ASN A 182 -21.91 20.38 -4.47
C ASN A 182 -23.35 20.22 -4.98
N ARG A 183 -24.19 19.48 -4.26
CA ARG A 183 -25.63 19.45 -4.56
C ARG A 183 -26.25 20.77 -4.14
N SER A 184 -26.76 21.56 -5.09
CA SER A 184 -27.71 22.63 -4.79
C SER A 184 -29.03 22.00 -4.32
N GLU A 185 -29.70 22.64 -3.36
CA GLU A 185 -30.89 22.11 -2.67
C GLU A 185 -32.15 21.93 -3.55
N GLU A 186 -32.10 22.27 -4.84
CA GLU A 186 -33.30 22.48 -5.66
C GLU A 186 -33.90 21.21 -6.31
N ASN A 187 -33.36 20.00 -6.10
CA ASN A 187 -33.81 18.80 -6.86
C ASN A 187 -33.99 17.51 -6.04
N VAL A 188 -34.50 17.57 -4.81
CA VAL A 188 -34.96 16.35 -4.12
C VAL A 188 -36.50 16.28 -4.19
N PRO A 189 -37.11 15.26 -4.82
CA PRO A 189 -38.55 15.03 -4.67
C PRO A 189 -38.80 14.64 -3.21
N GLU A 190 -39.58 15.45 -2.50
CA GLU A 190 -40.02 15.17 -1.14
C GLU A 190 -40.71 13.79 -1.10
N LYS A 191 -40.14 12.88 -0.30
CA LYS A 191 -40.90 11.78 0.28
C LYS A 191 -41.04 12.06 1.76
N ASP A 192 -42.26 12.39 2.14
CA ASP A 192 -42.78 12.36 3.51
C ASP A 192 -42.42 11.02 4.15
N ASP A 193 -41.66 11.04 5.25
CA ASP A 193 -41.80 10.02 6.29
C ASP A 193 -41.47 10.63 7.66
N LEU A 194 -42.55 10.78 8.43
CA LEU A 194 -42.60 11.25 9.80
C LEU A 194 -42.14 10.15 10.77
N TRP A 195 -40.94 10.28 11.36
CA TRP A 195 -40.70 9.78 12.72
C TRP A 195 -39.48 10.48 13.36
N GLU A 196 -39.74 11.41 14.28
CA GLU A 196 -38.72 12.11 15.06
C GLU A 196 -38.03 11.15 16.06
N LYS A 197 -36.70 11.12 16.04
CA LYS A 197 -35.86 10.63 17.15
C LYS A 197 -35.11 11.79 17.79
N PRO A 198 -34.76 11.71 19.10
CA PRO A 198 -34.29 12.86 19.86
C PRO A 198 -32.92 13.34 19.38
N LYS A 199 -32.79 14.65 19.14
CA LYS A 199 -31.59 15.31 18.65
C LYS A 199 -30.50 15.35 19.72
N LEU A 200 -29.38 14.67 19.47
CA LEU A 200 -28.10 15.01 20.07
C LEU A 200 -27.47 16.10 19.19
N ASN A 201 -27.07 17.21 19.81
CA ASN A 201 -26.66 18.45 19.15
C ASN A 201 -25.34 18.26 18.36
N THR A 202 -25.43 17.87 17.09
CA THR A 202 -24.32 17.92 16.12
C THR A 202 -24.83 18.47 14.78
N ASP A 203 -25.45 19.65 14.79
CA ASP A 203 -25.75 20.39 13.56
C ASP A 203 -24.44 20.97 12.98
N ARG A 204 -23.63 20.10 12.37
CA ARG A 204 -22.89 20.49 11.17
C ARG A 204 -23.80 20.17 9.99
N PRO A 205 -24.01 21.08 9.03
CA PRO A 205 -24.77 20.74 7.83
C PRO A 205 -24.12 19.47 7.26
N GLU A 206 -24.91 18.40 7.13
CA GLU A 206 -24.44 17.18 6.47
C GLU A 206 -23.90 17.63 5.12
N ASP A 207 -22.57 17.57 4.96
CA ASP A 207 -21.91 17.99 3.74
C ASP A 207 -22.37 17.01 2.66
N LYS A 208 -23.50 17.31 1.97
CA LYS A 208 -24.12 16.51 0.88
C LYS A 208 -23.24 16.46 -0.37
N SER A 209 -21.95 16.69 -0.19
CA SER A 209 -20.95 16.66 -1.22
C SER A 209 -20.75 15.25 -1.71
N ILE A 210 -20.86 15.06 -3.02
CA ILE A 210 -20.63 13.78 -3.69
C ILE A 210 -19.35 13.93 -4.49
N PHE A 211 -18.55 12.88 -4.55
CA PHE A 211 -17.38 12.83 -5.40
C PHE A 211 -17.69 12.04 -6.67
N GLN A 212 -17.38 12.63 -7.82
CA GLN A 212 -17.30 11.93 -9.09
C GLN A 212 -15.86 11.44 -9.28
N VAL A 213 -15.69 10.13 -9.45
CA VAL A 213 -14.41 9.47 -9.70
C VAL A 213 -14.43 8.92 -11.12
N SER A 214 -13.50 9.36 -11.95
CA SER A 214 -13.45 8.99 -13.37
C SER A 214 -12.08 8.46 -13.77
N GLY A 215 -12.08 7.53 -14.72
CA GLY A 215 -10.87 6.84 -15.15
C GLY A 215 -11.11 5.93 -16.33
N PHE A 216 -10.16 5.03 -16.55
CA PHE A 216 -10.29 3.96 -17.52
C PHE A 216 -9.83 2.64 -16.92
N ILE A 217 -10.36 1.55 -17.44
CA ILE A 217 -9.84 0.21 -17.19
C ILE A 217 -9.06 -0.23 -18.41
N GLU A 218 -7.84 -0.69 -18.16
CA GLU A 218 -6.99 -1.29 -19.17
C GLU A 218 -7.14 -2.80 -19.08
N ASN A 219 -7.66 -3.42 -20.13
CA ASN A 219 -7.74 -4.88 -20.21
C ASN A 219 -6.39 -5.47 -20.65
N ASN A 220 -6.25 -6.80 -20.56
CA ASN A 220 -5.03 -7.51 -20.96
C ASN A 220 -4.63 -7.29 -22.44
N SER A 221 -5.53 -6.75 -23.26
CA SER A 221 -5.30 -6.44 -24.68
C SER A 221 -4.92 -4.96 -24.91
N GLY A 222 -4.77 -4.17 -23.85
CA GLY A 222 -4.44 -2.74 -23.92
C GLY A 222 -5.60 -1.84 -24.34
N ILE A 223 -6.82 -2.38 -24.48
CA ILE A 223 -8.02 -1.60 -24.78
C ILE A 223 -8.46 -0.89 -23.51
N LYS A 224 -8.67 0.42 -23.63
CA LYS A 224 -9.09 1.29 -22.54
C LYS A 224 -10.60 1.51 -22.58
N GLN A 225 -11.29 1.12 -21.51
CA GLN A 225 -12.71 1.38 -21.32
C GLN A 225 -12.90 2.41 -20.21
N ASN A 226 -13.50 3.55 -20.53
CA ASN A 226 -13.73 4.61 -19.55
C ASN A 226 -14.80 4.19 -18.52
N PHE A 227 -14.63 4.66 -17.28
CA PHE A 227 -15.61 4.51 -16.22
C PHE A 227 -15.82 5.83 -15.48
N CYS A 228 -16.99 5.95 -14.86
CA CYS A 228 -17.35 7.02 -13.96
C CYS A 228 -18.18 6.43 -12.83
N VAL A 229 -17.80 6.70 -11.58
CA VAL A 229 -18.51 6.27 -10.38
C VAL A 229 -18.66 7.44 -9.42
N TYR A 230 -19.76 7.46 -8.68
CA TYR A 230 -20.05 8.46 -7.65
C TYR A 230 -19.91 7.86 -6.26
N ALA A 231 -19.32 8.62 -5.35
CA ALA A 231 -19.06 8.18 -3.98
C ALA A 231 -19.29 9.31 -2.97
N LYS A 232 -19.76 8.98 -1.76
CA LYS A 232 -19.85 9.94 -0.64
C LYS A 232 -18.46 10.26 -0.08
N ASN A 233 -17.58 9.26 -0.04
CA ASN A 233 -16.21 9.39 0.43
C ASN A 233 -15.24 8.79 -0.57
N VAL A 234 -14.09 9.45 -0.75
CA VAL A 234 -12.99 8.93 -1.56
C VAL A 234 -11.74 8.86 -0.70
N VAL A 235 -11.09 7.71 -0.67
CA VAL A 235 -9.86 7.48 0.07
C VAL A 235 -8.72 7.26 -0.90
N LEU A 236 -7.65 8.06 -0.77
CA LEU A 236 -6.43 7.91 -1.56
C LEU A 236 -5.45 6.99 -0.83
N ALA A 237 -5.34 5.76 -1.31
CA ALA A 237 -4.43 4.72 -0.82
C ALA A 237 -3.37 4.36 -1.88
N THR A 238 -2.88 5.38 -2.61
CA THR A 238 -2.04 5.21 -3.80
C THR A 238 -0.56 4.93 -3.50
N GLY A 239 -0.13 5.08 -2.25
CA GLY A 239 1.29 5.05 -1.90
C GLY A 239 2.10 6.12 -2.64
N THR A 240 3.41 5.90 -2.78
CA THR A 240 4.35 6.86 -3.37
C THR A 240 5.14 6.31 -4.56
N TYR A 241 5.03 5.01 -4.86
CA TYR A 241 5.83 4.33 -5.87
C TYR A 241 5.69 4.95 -7.26
N ASP A 242 4.48 5.37 -7.63
CA ASP A 242 4.16 5.94 -8.95
C ASP A 242 4.66 7.38 -9.16
N SER A 243 5.15 8.05 -8.11
CA SER A 243 5.57 9.45 -8.15
C SER A 243 7.00 9.60 -7.61
N PRO A 244 8.02 9.18 -8.38
CA PRO A 244 9.41 9.28 -7.95
C PRO A 244 9.80 10.75 -7.71
N LEU A 245 10.61 10.98 -6.67
CA LEU A 245 11.17 12.30 -6.41
C LEU A 245 12.16 12.67 -7.51
N ARG A 246 12.06 13.91 -7.98
CA ARG A 246 12.95 14.50 -9.00
C ARG A 246 13.83 15.57 -8.36
N LEU A 247 15.07 15.68 -8.84
CA LEU A 247 16.04 16.67 -8.40
C LEU A 247 15.77 18.07 -8.97
N GLY A 248 15.07 18.16 -10.10
CA GLY A 248 14.76 19.40 -10.79
C GLY A 248 16.00 20.04 -11.42
N ILE A 249 16.95 19.24 -11.90
CA ILE A 249 18.23 19.72 -12.45
C ILE A 249 18.30 19.59 -13.96
N GLN A 250 19.17 20.39 -14.60
CA GLN A 250 19.41 20.29 -16.03
C GLN A 250 19.92 18.89 -16.40
N GLY A 251 19.32 18.28 -17.43
CA GLY A 251 19.68 16.96 -17.92
C GLY A 251 18.93 15.80 -17.26
N GLU A 252 18.09 16.06 -16.26
CA GLU A 252 17.31 15.00 -15.60
C GLU A 252 16.28 14.32 -16.52
N ASP A 253 15.83 15.02 -17.57
CA ASP A 253 14.90 14.47 -18.59
C ASP A 253 15.63 13.82 -19.79
N LEU A 254 16.95 13.60 -19.71
CA LEU A 254 17.69 12.91 -20.78
C LEU A 254 17.24 11.44 -20.92
N PRO A 255 17.25 10.85 -22.13
CA PRO A 255 16.66 9.53 -22.41
C PRO A 255 17.36 8.34 -21.74
N PHE A 256 18.51 8.57 -21.11
CA PHE A 256 19.26 7.57 -20.35
C PHE A 256 19.19 7.80 -18.83
N VAL A 257 18.41 8.78 -18.38
CA VAL A 257 18.14 9.03 -16.96
C VAL A 257 16.83 8.37 -16.58
N TYR A 258 16.88 7.53 -15.55
CA TYR A 258 15.74 6.76 -15.05
C TYR A 258 15.60 7.00 -13.55
N HIS A 259 14.38 6.82 -13.01
CA HIS A 259 14.09 7.05 -11.59
C HIS A 259 13.54 5.80 -10.88
N GLN A 260 13.61 4.65 -11.55
CA GLN A 260 13.17 3.37 -11.03
C GLN A 260 14.26 2.33 -11.28
N ILE A 261 14.49 1.46 -10.29
CA ILE A 261 15.46 0.37 -10.38
C ILE A 261 15.12 -0.65 -11.49
N SER A 262 13.83 -0.81 -11.79
CA SER A 262 13.33 -1.66 -12.89
C SER A 262 13.93 -1.30 -14.25
N ALA A 263 14.29 -0.03 -14.46
CA ALA A 263 14.96 0.38 -15.69
C ALA A 263 16.39 -0.15 -15.77
N LEU A 264 17.11 -0.22 -14.63
CA LEU A 264 18.43 -0.82 -14.57
C LEU A 264 18.34 -2.34 -14.75
N GLU A 265 17.40 -3.00 -14.08
CA GLU A 265 17.13 -4.45 -14.24
C GLU A 265 16.89 -4.81 -15.71
N GLU A 266 16.01 -4.07 -16.39
CA GLU A 266 15.71 -4.29 -17.81
C GLU A 266 16.92 -3.96 -18.69
N ALA A 267 17.70 -2.92 -18.38
CA ALA A 267 18.91 -2.58 -19.12
C ALA A 267 19.98 -3.68 -19.02
N VAL A 268 20.14 -4.30 -17.85
CA VAL A 268 21.04 -5.44 -17.64
C VAL A 268 20.53 -6.67 -18.37
N LYS A 269 19.24 -6.99 -18.20
CA LYS A 269 18.59 -8.14 -18.85
C LYS A 269 18.65 -8.07 -20.38
N THR A 270 18.46 -6.88 -20.94
CA THR A 270 18.57 -6.62 -22.39
C THR A 270 19.99 -6.36 -22.86
N LYS A 271 20.98 -6.44 -21.96
CA LYS A 271 22.41 -6.18 -22.23
C LYS A 271 22.69 -4.79 -22.82
N LYS A 272 21.83 -3.80 -22.55
CA LYS A 272 22.11 -2.39 -22.85
C LYS A 272 23.20 -1.83 -21.95
N VAL A 273 23.33 -2.37 -20.74
CA VAL A 273 24.41 -2.09 -19.80
C VAL A 273 25.04 -3.42 -19.37
N HIS A 274 26.36 -3.48 -19.37
CA HIS A 274 27.16 -4.65 -19.03
C HIS A 274 28.53 -4.24 -18.48
N HIS A 275 29.37 -5.19 -18.08
CA HIS A 275 30.69 -4.94 -17.48
C HIS A 275 31.64 -4.04 -18.30
N ASP A 276 31.55 -4.05 -19.64
CA ASP A 276 32.37 -3.19 -20.52
C ASP A 276 31.73 -1.82 -20.81
N SER A 277 30.59 -1.50 -20.20
CA SER A 277 29.91 -0.21 -20.38
C SER A 277 30.60 0.90 -19.59
N ASP A 278 30.33 2.15 -19.98
CA ASP A 278 30.62 3.31 -19.13
C ASP A 278 29.94 3.15 -17.75
N PRO A 279 30.51 3.73 -16.68
CA PRO A 279 29.96 3.59 -15.34
C PRO A 279 28.52 4.09 -15.23
N VAL A 280 27.68 3.32 -14.54
CA VAL A 280 26.32 3.74 -14.19
C VAL A 280 26.39 4.69 -13.00
N LEU A 281 25.84 5.89 -13.16
CA LEU A 281 25.67 6.84 -12.06
C LEU A 281 24.40 6.51 -11.28
N ILE A 282 24.55 6.14 -10.00
CA ILE A 282 23.44 5.91 -9.08
C ILE A 282 23.37 7.08 -8.12
N VAL A 283 22.23 7.78 -8.09
CA VAL A 283 22.02 8.98 -7.27
C VAL A 283 21.06 8.71 -6.12
N GLY A 284 21.52 8.86 -4.89
CA GLY A 284 20.71 8.74 -3.67
C GLY A 284 21.37 7.93 -2.56
N ALA A 285 21.01 8.26 -1.32
CA ALA A 285 21.47 7.55 -0.11
C ALA A 285 20.37 6.65 0.50
N GLY A 286 19.46 6.15 -0.35
CA GLY A 286 18.33 5.32 0.06
C GLY A 286 18.56 3.84 -0.25
N LEU A 287 17.62 3.01 0.20
CA LEU A 287 17.67 1.56 0.05
C LEU A 287 17.61 1.12 -1.41
N THR A 288 16.75 1.74 -2.21
CA THR A 288 16.67 1.49 -3.66
C THR A 288 17.99 1.80 -4.37
N ALA A 289 18.75 2.80 -3.91
CA ALA A 289 20.08 3.08 -4.46
C ALA A 289 21.08 1.98 -4.05
N ALA A 290 21.00 1.49 -2.80
CA ALA A 290 21.82 0.36 -2.37
C ALA A 290 21.51 -0.91 -3.17
N ASP A 291 20.25 -1.23 -3.39
CA ASP A 291 19.83 -2.39 -4.20
C ASP A 291 20.30 -2.25 -5.66
N ALA A 292 20.23 -1.05 -6.23
CA ALA A 292 20.74 -0.80 -7.58
C ALA A 292 22.27 -1.01 -7.67
N ILE A 293 23.00 -0.70 -6.60
CA ILE A 293 24.45 -0.91 -6.50
C ILE A 293 24.76 -2.41 -6.40
N LEU A 294 24.04 -3.15 -5.56
CA LEU A 294 24.14 -4.60 -5.48
C LEU A 294 23.90 -5.26 -6.83
N LEU A 295 22.83 -4.84 -7.52
CA LEU A 295 22.50 -5.34 -8.85
C LEU A 295 23.63 -5.06 -9.84
N ALA A 296 24.11 -3.83 -9.91
CA ALA A 296 25.21 -3.48 -10.81
C ALA A 296 26.49 -4.28 -10.50
N HIS A 297 26.83 -4.43 -9.21
CA HIS A 297 28.01 -5.17 -8.76
C HIS A 297 27.92 -6.67 -9.10
N HIS A 298 26.74 -7.27 -8.93
CA HIS A 298 26.46 -8.67 -9.28
C HIS A 298 26.78 -8.97 -10.76
N TYR A 299 26.57 -8.00 -11.65
CA TYR A 299 26.88 -8.10 -13.08
C TYR A 299 28.22 -7.48 -13.49
N ASN A 300 29.08 -7.16 -12.51
CA ASN A 300 30.38 -6.52 -12.71
C ASN A 300 30.31 -5.19 -13.49
N ILE A 301 29.21 -4.46 -13.38
CA ILE A 301 29.01 -3.17 -14.04
C ILE A 301 29.73 -2.09 -13.21
N PRO A 302 30.56 -1.23 -13.82
CA PRO A 302 31.19 -0.12 -13.10
C PRO A 302 30.14 0.87 -12.57
N VAL A 303 30.31 1.36 -11.35
CA VAL A 303 29.34 2.24 -10.69
C VAL A 303 30.01 3.52 -10.16
N ILE A 304 29.32 4.64 -10.34
CA ILE A 304 29.58 5.88 -9.61
C ILE A 304 28.39 6.10 -8.67
N HIS A 305 28.63 6.18 -7.36
CA HIS A 305 27.59 6.43 -6.37
C HIS A 305 27.65 7.88 -5.88
N ALA A 306 26.59 8.65 -6.10
CA ALA A 306 26.51 10.05 -5.71
C ALA A 306 25.34 10.29 -4.74
N PHE A 307 25.61 10.95 -3.61
CA PHE A 307 24.59 11.35 -2.64
C PHE A 307 25.05 12.57 -1.82
N ARG A 308 24.10 13.27 -1.19
CA ARG A 308 24.35 14.58 -0.56
C ARG A 308 25.18 14.54 0.72
N ARG A 309 25.14 13.41 1.43
CA ARG A 309 25.79 13.26 2.75
C ARG A 309 27.24 12.82 2.57
N ARG A 310 28.07 13.11 3.56
CA ARG A 310 29.46 12.61 3.59
C ARG A 310 29.44 11.09 3.82
N VAL A 311 30.37 10.36 3.20
CA VAL A 311 30.47 8.89 3.34
C VAL A 311 30.61 8.48 4.81
N ASN A 312 31.33 9.27 5.61
CA ASN A 312 31.59 8.99 7.03
C ASN A 312 30.50 9.54 7.98
N ASP A 313 29.34 9.95 7.46
CA ASP A 313 28.25 10.46 8.29
C ASP A 313 27.60 9.29 9.06
N PRO A 314 27.60 9.29 10.40
CA PRO A 314 27.08 8.16 11.19
C PRO A 314 25.57 7.94 11.00
N ALA A 315 24.81 8.96 10.62
CA ALA A 315 23.38 8.85 10.38
C ALA A 315 23.03 8.44 8.93
N LEU A 316 24.01 8.02 8.15
CA LEU A 316 23.81 7.45 6.82
C LEU A 316 23.27 6.03 6.94
N ILE A 317 22.23 5.71 6.15
CA ILE A 317 21.51 4.43 6.30
C ILE A 317 22.41 3.22 6.03
N PHE A 318 23.41 3.36 5.16
CA PHE A 318 24.32 2.28 4.79
C PHE A 318 25.09 1.72 5.98
N ASN A 319 25.41 2.56 6.98
CA ASN A 319 26.06 2.13 8.21
C ASN A 319 25.16 1.26 9.11
N GLN A 320 23.84 1.27 8.85
CA GLN A 320 22.84 0.54 9.60
C GLN A 320 22.37 -0.72 8.84
N LEU A 321 22.85 -0.92 7.61
CA LEU A 321 22.46 -2.07 6.80
C LEU A 321 23.22 -3.33 7.24
N PRO A 322 22.56 -4.49 7.29
CA PRO A 322 23.24 -5.74 7.60
C PRO A 322 24.34 -6.07 6.59
N GLN A 323 25.57 -6.24 7.07
CA GLN A 323 26.75 -6.55 6.24
C GLN A 323 26.54 -7.78 5.33
N VAL A 324 25.77 -8.77 5.78
CA VAL A 324 25.47 -9.97 5.00
C VAL A 324 24.67 -9.66 3.72
N MET A 325 23.83 -8.62 3.75
CA MET A 325 23.00 -8.23 2.59
C MET A 325 23.62 -7.11 1.76
N TYR A 326 24.39 -6.23 2.39
CA TYR A 326 24.99 -5.06 1.75
C TYR A 326 26.50 -4.99 2.01
N PRO A 327 27.28 -6.02 1.62
CA PRO A 327 28.70 -6.10 1.96
C PRO A 327 29.54 -4.96 1.37
N GLU A 328 29.10 -4.32 0.30
CA GLU A 328 29.79 -3.24 -0.42
C GLU A 328 29.87 -1.94 0.39
N TYR A 329 29.12 -1.85 1.48
CA TYR A 329 29.10 -0.69 2.39
C TYR A 329 29.87 -0.92 3.70
N HIS A 330 30.58 -2.06 3.83
CA HIS A 330 31.36 -2.45 5.02
C HIS A 330 32.78 -2.87 4.62
#